data_AF-A0A1C6FCX9-F1
#
_entry.id   AF-A0A1C6FCX9-F1
#
_cell.length_a   1.000
_cell.length_b   1.000
_cell.length_c   1.000
_cell.angle_alpha   90.00
_cell.angle_beta   90.00
_cell.angle_gamma   90.00
#
_symmetry.space_group_name_H-M   'P 1'
#
loop_
_entity.id
_entity.type
_entity.pdbx_description
1 polymer ?
#
loop_
_entity_poly.entity_id
_entity_poly.type
_entity_poly.pdbx_seq_one_letter_code
_entity_poly.pdbx_strand_id
1 'polypeptide(L)'
;MGQKDKVEKLLEDYPDVFADIINVLIYDGKQVIKPQELSETKVKSQYKAADDSLHEQERDILKVWEKGKDYKIIFGMENQTNTDKTMTFRVMAYDGASYRSQLLSDEDKKDEKGEVTMCTILDHAINTGIERGIQQGIIRGESLKLIMQVQKKMKKGDSVSKIADDLLEDEITILPIYNLAKEYPDETEKDIYQRLN
;
A
#
# COMPACT_ATOMS: atom_id res chain seq x y z
N MET A 1 0.42 10.31 36.46
CA MET A 1 0.23 8.84 36.51
C MET A 1 0.65 8.32 37.88
N GLY A 2 -0.21 7.55 38.55
CA GLY A 2 0.14 6.87 39.80
C GLY A 2 1.08 5.67 39.57
N GLN A 3 1.69 5.15 40.63
CA GLN A 3 2.61 4.00 40.55
C GLN A 3 1.93 2.74 39.97
N LYS A 4 0.65 2.54 40.26
CA LYS A 4 -0.17 1.42 39.76
C LYS A 4 -0.32 1.43 38.24
N ASP A 5 -0.69 2.57 37.68
CA ASP A 5 -0.87 2.78 36.24
C ASP A 5 0.41 2.53 35.43
N LYS A 6 1.57 2.90 35.98
CA LYS A 6 2.87 2.58 35.37
C LYS A 6 3.16 1.07 35.34
N VAL A 7 2.79 0.36 36.40
CA VAL A 7 3.01 -1.10 36.50
C VAL A 7 2.07 -1.85 35.56
N GLU A 8 0.82 -1.42 35.45
CA GLU A 8 -0.16 -1.99 34.52
C GLU A 8 0.30 -1.84 33.07
N LYS A 9 0.73 -0.63 32.67
CA LYS A 9 1.27 -0.41 31.33
C LYS A 9 2.48 -1.29 31.02
N LEU A 10 3.40 -1.42 31.98
CA LEU A 10 4.57 -2.28 31.82
C LEU A 10 4.18 -3.75 31.65
N LEU A 11 3.18 -4.21 32.42
CA LEU A 11 2.70 -5.59 32.36
C LEU A 11 2.01 -5.89 31.03
N GLU A 12 1.12 -5.01 30.60
CA GLU A 12 0.37 -5.14 29.35
C GLU A 12 1.26 -5.00 28.10
N ASP A 13 2.43 -4.36 28.23
CA ASP A 13 3.36 -4.21 27.11
C ASP A 13 4.16 -5.50 26.82
N TYR A 14 4.17 -6.49 27.72
CA TYR A 14 4.78 -7.79 27.38
C TYR A 14 3.96 -8.48 26.27
N PRO A 15 4.58 -8.92 25.15
CA PRO A 15 3.83 -9.51 24.03
C PRO A 15 2.98 -10.73 24.37
N ASP A 16 3.40 -11.52 25.36
CA ASP A 16 2.63 -12.68 25.87
C ASP A 16 1.37 -12.24 26.61
N VAL A 17 1.52 -11.32 27.56
CA VAL A 17 0.39 -10.73 28.29
C VAL A 17 -0.56 -10.02 27.33
N PHE A 18 -0.04 -9.23 26.39
CA PHE A 18 -0.83 -8.53 25.39
C PHE A 18 -1.64 -9.51 24.52
N ALA A 19 -1.00 -10.57 24.01
CA ALA A 19 -1.66 -11.58 23.20
C ALA A 19 -2.79 -12.26 23.98
N ASP A 20 -2.55 -12.62 25.25
CA ASP A 20 -3.56 -13.23 26.11
C ASP A 20 -4.75 -12.30 26.36
N ILE A 21 -4.51 -11.01 26.64
CA ILE A 21 -5.58 -10.02 26.80
C ILE A 21 -6.44 -9.95 25.53
N ILE A 22 -5.83 -9.83 24.36
CA ILE A 22 -6.56 -9.75 23.09
C ILE A 22 -7.32 -11.06 22.79
N ASN A 23 -6.69 -12.20 23.02
CA ASN A 23 -7.31 -13.51 22.82
C ASN A 23 -8.54 -13.68 23.71
N VAL A 24 -8.51 -13.21 24.96
CA VAL A 24 -9.66 -13.22 25.87
C VAL A 24 -10.74 -12.24 25.43
N LEU A 25 -10.39 -10.98 25.16
CA LEU A 25 -11.37 -9.91 24.91
C LEU A 25 -12.03 -9.99 23.53
N ILE A 26 -11.28 -10.39 22.49
CA ILE A 26 -11.74 -10.36 21.10
C ILE A 26 -12.08 -11.75 20.57
N TYR A 27 -11.39 -12.79 21.05
CA TYR A 27 -11.48 -14.15 20.50
C TYR A 27 -12.04 -15.18 21.48
N ASP A 28 -12.76 -14.74 22.52
CA ASP A 28 -13.40 -15.59 23.54
C ASP A 28 -12.44 -16.62 24.17
N GLY A 29 -11.18 -16.22 24.39
CA GLY A 29 -10.14 -17.05 24.98
C GLY A 29 -9.43 -18.01 24.02
N LYS A 30 -9.77 -17.99 22.73
CA LYS A 30 -9.06 -18.79 21.72
C LYS A 30 -7.68 -18.19 21.44
N GLN A 31 -6.66 -19.04 21.41
CA GLN A 31 -5.26 -18.67 21.16
C GLN A 31 -5.03 -18.36 19.66
N VAL A 32 -5.50 -17.19 19.22
CA VAL A 32 -5.42 -16.73 17.82
C VAL A 32 -4.18 -15.87 17.58
N ILE A 33 -3.93 -14.91 18.46
CA ILE A 33 -2.75 -14.05 18.43
C ILE A 33 -1.62 -14.77 19.15
N LYS A 34 -0.47 -14.89 18.49
CA LYS A 34 0.74 -15.43 19.12
C LYS A 34 1.69 -14.30 19.49
N PRO A 35 2.38 -14.36 20.64
CA PRO A 35 3.30 -13.32 21.08
C PRO A 35 4.41 -13.02 20.07
N GLN A 36 4.87 -14.04 19.34
CA GLN A 36 5.93 -13.93 18.34
C GLN A 36 5.49 -13.24 17.04
N GLU A 37 4.19 -13.10 16.82
CA GLU A 37 3.61 -12.41 15.66
C GLU A 37 3.33 -10.92 15.95
N LEU A 38 3.62 -10.47 17.18
CA LEU A 38 3.48 -9.09 17.60
C LEU A 38 4.82 -8.37 17.51
N SER A 39 4.83 -7.24 16.81
CA SER A 39 5.97 -6.33 16.77
C SER A 39 5.64 -5.04 17.51
N GLU A 40 6.67 -4.51 18.18
CA GLU A 40 6.61 -3.17 18.75
C GLU A 40 6.62 -2.13 17.63
N THR A 41 5.80 -1.12 17.79
CA THR A 41 5.86 0.11 17.00
C THR A 41 6.18 1.27 17.94
N LYS A 42 6.68 2.38 17.41
CA LYS A 42 6.92 3.56 18.23
C LYS A 42 5.57 4.05 18.78
N VAL A 43 5.38 3.86 20.08
CA VAL A 43 4.22 4.32 20.87
C VAL A 43 4.04 5.84 20.80
N LYS A 44 5.14 6.54 20.49
CA LYS A 44 5.20 7.99 20.29
C LYS A 44 5.14 8.32 18.81
N SER A 45 3.99 8.81 18.36
CA SER A 45 3.93 9.61 17.14
C SER A 45 4.10 11.08 17.53
N GLN A 46 5.16 11.70 17.01
CA GLN A 46 5.33 13.14 17.10
C GLN A 46 4.59 13.73 15.90
N TYR A 47 3.60 14.59 16.15
CA TYR A 47 2.95 15.34 15.08
C TYR A 47 3.26 16.83 15.24
N LYS A 48 3.62 17.48 14.12
CA LYS A 48 3.62 18.93 14.02
C LYS A 48 2.21 19.38 13.68
N ALA A 49 1.61 20.18 14.57
CA ALA A 49 0.38 20.88 14.23
C ALA A 49 0.68 22.04 13.26
N ALA A 50 -0.38 22.64 12.69
CA ALA A 50 -0.27 23.73 11.73
C ALA A 50 0.35 25.02 12.32
N ASP A 51 0.56 25.07 13.63
CA ASP A 51 1.17 26.17 14.38
C ASP A 51 2.65 25.92 14.72
N ASP A 52 3.30 24.94 14.05
CA ASP A 52 4.69 24.51 14.27
C ASP A 52 4.99 24.02 15.69
N SER A 53 3.96 23.76 16.50
CA SER A 53 4.10 23.14 17.80
C SER A 53 4.17 21.62 17.68
N LEU A 54 5.17 21.03 18.34
CA LEU A 54 5.33 19.58 18.43
C LEU A 54 4.39 19.08 19.52
N HIS A 55 3.36 18.35 19.12
CA HIS A 55 2.49 17.67 20.05
C HIS A 55 2.83 16.18 20.07
N GLU A 56 3.04 15.65 21.28
CA GLU A 56 3.34 14.25 21.51
C GLU A 56 2.01 13.49 21.67
N GLN A 57 1.75 12.53 20.77
CA GLN A 57 0.68 11.56 20.97
C GLN A 57 1.28 10.34 21.64
N GLU A 58 0.87 10.13 22.90
CA GLU A 58 1.26 8.98 23.69
C GLU A 58 0.02 8.10 23.82
N ARG A 59 -0.06 7.07 22.97
CA ARG A 59 -0.93 5.92 23.27
C ARG A 59 -0.30 5.17 24.44
N ASP A 60 -1.11 4.54 25.28
CA ASP A 60 -0.51 3.76 26.37
C ASP A 60 0.26 2.56 25.83
N ILE A 61 -0.36 1.77 24.95
CA ILE A 61 0.25 0.58 24.34
C ILE A 61 -0.22 0.44 22.88
N LEU A 62 0.73 0.15 21.99
CA LEU A 62 0.47 -0.07 20.57
C LEU A 62 1.28 -1.26 20.08
N LYS A 63 0.61 -2.30 19.56
CA LYS A 63 1.28 -3.46 18.95
C LYS A 63 0.75 -3.74 17.56
N VAL A 64 1.65 -4.17 16.68
CA VAL A 64 1.32 -4.56 15.32
C VAL A 64 1.32 -6.07 15.25
N TRP A 65 0.20 -6.64 14.80
CA TRP A 65 0.10 -8.05 14.47
C TRP A 65 0.25 -8.25 12.96
N GLU A 66 1.26 -9.03 12.55
CA GLU A 66 1.51 -9.36 11.16
C GLU A 66 1.18 -10.84 10.91
N LYS A 67 0.12 -11.09 10.14
CA LYS A 67 -0.32 -12.46 9.80
C LYS A 67 -0.03 -12.76 8.34
N GLY A 68 1.14 -13.37 8.09
CA GLY A 68 1.62 -13.60 6.72
C GLY A 68 2.16 -12.32 6.08
N LYS A 69 2.24 -12.27 4.75
CA LYS A 69 2.86 -11.14 4.03
C LYS A 69 1.94 -9.94 3.81
N ASP A 70 0.62 -10.14 3.87
CA ASP A 70 -0.35 -9.15 3.37
C ASP A 70 -1.28 -8.56 4.44
N TYR A 71 -1.27 -9.08 5.67
CA TYR A 71 -2.19 -8.64 6.73
C TYR A 71 -1.44 -8.04 7.91
N LYS A 72 -1.63 -6.73 8.10
CA LYS A 72 -1.11 -5.96 9.22
C LYS A 72 -2.27 -5.33 9.99
N ILE A 73 -2.40 -5.67 11.27
CA ILE A 73 -3.40 -5.11 12.17
C ILE A 73 -2.68 -4.34 13.27
N ILE A 74 -3.18 -3.15 13.60
CA ILE A 74 -2.64 -2.34 14.70
C ILE A 74 -3.64 -2.42 15.86
N PHE A 75 -3.18 -2.92 17.00
CA PHE A 75 -3.93 -2.93 18.25
C PHE A 75 -3.45 -1.80 19.14
N GLY A 76 -4.37 -0.91 19.53
CA GLY A 76 -4.14 0.12 20.53
C GLY A 76 -4.90 -0.20 21.82
N MET A 77 -4.22 -0.14 22.95
CA MET A 77 -4.82 -0.25 24.28
C MET A 77 -4.57 1.03 25.06
N GLU A 78 -5.62 1.51 25.75
CA GLU A 78 -5.60 2.71 26.57
C GLU A 78 -6.06 2.31 27.98
N ASN A 79 -5.16 2.37 28.96
CA ASN A 79 -5.49 1.97 30.32
C ASN A 79 -6.16 3.13 31.06
N GLN A 80 -7.26 2.85 31.77
CA GLN A 80 -8.04 3.86 32.47
C GLN A 80 -8.28 3.45 33.92
N THR A 81 -7.66 4.18 34.85
CA THR A 81 -7.95 4.02 36.28
C THR A 81 -9.36 4.49 36.66
N ASN A 82 -9.85 5.54 35.99
CA ASN A 82 -11.22 6.04 36.11
C ASN A 82 -11.81 6.15 34.72
N THR A 83 -13.09 5.80 34.56
CA THR A 83 -13.78 5.90 33.28
C THR A 83 -13.84 7.35 32.80
N ASP A 84 -13.17 7.64 31.69
CA ASP A 84 -13.27 8.92 31.00
C ASP A 84 -14.08 8.74 29.71
N LYS A 85 -15.27 9.34 29.69
CA LYS A 85 -16.21 9.26 28.55
C LYS A 85 -15.67 9.91 27.28
N THR A 86 -14.64 10.75 27.38
CA THR A 86 -14.01 11.42 26.24
C THR A 86 -12.92 10.61 25.57
N MET A 87 -12.55 9.45 26.15
CA MET A 87 -11.47 8.61 25.66
C MET A 87 -11.69 8.10 24.24
N THR A 88 -12.93 7.80 23.87
CA THR A 88 -13.28 7.44 22.49
C THR A 88 -12.94 8.57 21.51
N PHE A 89 -13.24 9.83 21.86
CA PHE A 89 -12.92 10.97 21.01
C PHE A 89 -11.41 11.21 20.92
N ARG A 90 -10.67 11.00 22.02
CA ARG A 90 -9.19 11.06 21.99
C ARG A 90 -8.62 10.00 21.06
N VAL A 91 -9.08 8.76 21.14
CA VAL A 91 -8.65 7.67 20.25
C VAL A 91 -8.90 8.04 18.79
N MET A 92 -10.10 8.52 18.47
CA MET A 92 -10.45 8.97 17.11
C MET A 92 -9.56 10.13 16.63
N ALA A 93 -9.23 11.09 17.51
CA ALA A 93 -8.36 12.20 17.17
C ALA A 93 -6.92 11.75 16.86
N TYR A 94 -6.39 10.81 17.64
CA TYR A 94 -5.07 10.24 17.42
C TYR A 94 -4.98 9.44 16.11
N ASP A 95 -6.02 8.65 15.80
CA ASP A 95 -6.09 7.95 14.51
C ASP A 95 -6.19 8.94 13.35
N GLY A 96 -7.06 9.95 13.47
CA GLY A 96 -7.20 11.01 12.48
C GLY A 96 -5.92 11.78 12.23
N ALA A 97 -5.17 12.10 13.28
CA ALA A 97 -3.87 12.76 13.17
C ALA A 97 -2.78 11.86 12.60
N SER A 98 -2.78 10.57 12.95
CA SER A 98 -1.86 9.58 12.37
C SER A 98 -2.11 9.42 10.88
N TYR A 99 -3.37 9.31 10.44
CA TYR A 99 -3.73 9.37 9.03
C TYR A 99 -3.26 10.68 8.42
N ARG A 100 -3.59 11.83 9.01
CA ARG A 100 -3.15 13.14 8.49
C ARG A 100 -1.63 13.23 8.32
N SER A 101 -0.85 12.66 9.23
CA SER A 101 0.62 12.66 9.12
C SER A 101 1.14 11.81 7.96
N GLN A 102 0.53 10.63 7.73
CA GLN A 102 0.79 9.79 6.56
C GLN A 102 0.34 10.48 5.26
N LEU A 103 -0.67 11.34 5.35
CA LEU A 103 -1.20 12.10 4.22
C LEU A 103 -0.31 13.31 3.87
N LEU A 104 0.31 13.95 4.86
CA LEU A 104 1.17 15.13 4.72
C LEU A 104 2.63 14.80 4.44
N SER A 105 3.08 13.56 4.65
CA SER A 105 4.43 13.13 4.25
C SER A 105 4.62 13.06 2.73
N ASP A 106 3.54 13.16 1.96
CA ASP A 106 3.55 13.37 0.52
C ASP A 106 3.30 14.87 0.25
N GLU A 107 4.33 15.63 -0.12
CA GLU A 107 4.25 17.09 -0.31
C GLU A 107 3.28 17.52 -1.43
N ASP A 108 2.89 16.59 -2.30
CA ASP A 108 2.10 16.83 -3.52
C ASP A 108 0.58 16.99 -3.30
N LYS A 109 0.06 16.84 -2.06
CA LYS A 109 -1.39 16.70 -1.82
C LYS A 109 -2.10 17.93 -1.24
N LYS A 110 -1.70 19.13 -1.64
CA LYS A 110 -2.33 20.38 -1.18
C LYS A 110 -3.36 20.90 -2.18
N ASP A 111 -4.48 21.43 -1.68
CA ASP A 111 -5.42 22.20 -2.50
C ASP A 111 -4.89 23.60 -2.84
N GLU A 112 -5.66 24.38 -3.61
CA GLU A 112 -5.32 25.75 -4.01
C GLU A 112 -5.05 26.71 -2.84
N LYS A 113 -5.47 26.34 -1.61
CA LYS A 113 -5.27 27.12 -0.38
C LYS A 113 -4.17 26.56 0.52
N GLY A 114 -3.50 25.48 0.10
CA GLY A 114 -2.43 24.85 0.88
C GLY A 114 -2.94 23.89 1.95
N GLU A 115 -4.24 23.59 1.98
CA GLU A 115 -4.85 22.68 2.95
C GLU A 115 -4.97 21.26 2.38
N VAL A 116 -4.84 20.27 3.27
CA VAL A 116 -5.03 18.86 2.92
C VAL A 116 -6.31 18.38 3.60
N THR A 117 -7.30 17.99 2.79
CA THR A 117 -8.60 17.49 3.27
C THR A 117 -8.82 16.07 2.79
N MET A 118 -9.73 15.33 3.44
CA MET A 118 -10.10 13.97 3.02
C MET A 118 -10.53 13.92 1.54
N CYS A 119 -11.26 14.94 1.07
CA CYS A 119 -11.72 15.02 -0.32
C CYS A 119 -10.56 15.20 -1.29
N THR A 120 -9.60 16.09 -0.98
CA THR A 120 -8.45 16.34 -1.88
C THR A 120 -7.60 15.09 -2.05
N ILE A 121 -7.51 14.26 -1.01
CA ILE A 121 -6.80 12.97 -1.02
C ILE A 121 -7.52 11.96 -1.90
N LEU A 122 -8.84 11.83 -1.73
CA LEU A 122 -9.63 10.88 -2.49
C LEU A 122 -9.60 11.25 -3.98
N ASP A 123 -9.75 12.53 -4.29
CA ASP A 123 -9.65 13.05 -5.66
C ASP A 123 -8.27 12.79 -6.27
N HIS A 124 -7.18 13.05 -5.52
CA HIS A 124 -5.83 12.76 -5.98
C HIS A 124 -5.61 11.27 -6.24
N ALA A 125 -6.05 10.39 -5.33
CA ALA A 125 -5.91 8.94 -5.50
C ALA A 125 -6.70 8.44 -6.72
N ILE A 126 -7.92 8.94 -6.92
CA ILE A 126 -8.75 8.63 -8.09
C ILE A 126 -8.08 9.12 -9.37
N ASN A 127 -7.64 10.38 -9.41
CA ASN A 127 -7.01 10.97 -10.60
C ASN A 127 -5.70 10.26 -10.95
N THR A 128 -4.84 9.99 -9.95
CA THR A 128 -3.61 9.21 -10.15
C THR A 128 -3.92 7.81 -10.67
N GLY A 129 -4.97 7.16 -10.15
CA GLY A 129 -5.42 5.85 -10.61
C GLY A 129 -5.88 5.89 -12.07
N ILE A 130 -6.66 6.91 -12.45
CA ILE A 130 -7.14 7.12 -13.82
C ILE A 130 -5.97 7.38 -14.76
N GLU A 131 -5.07 8.29 -14.42
CA GLU A 131 -3.89 8.62 -15.23
C GLU A 131 -3.01 7.38 -15.47
N ARG A 132 -2.70 6.63 -14.40
CA ARG A 132 -1.94 5.37 -14.52
C ARG A 132 -2.67 4.35 -15.38
N GLY A 133 -4.00 4.22 -15.22
CA GLY A 133 -4.82 3.32 -16.03
C GLY A 133 -4.82 3.69 -17.51
N ILE A 134 -4.92 4.99 -17.84
CA ILE A 134 -4.85 5.49 -19.20
C ILE A 134 -3.47 5.21 -19.80
N GLN A 135 -2.39 5.56 -19.09
CA GLN A 135 -1.02 5.33 -19.56
C GLN A 135 -0.73 3.85 -19.80
N GLN A 136 -1.10 2.98 -18.86
CA GLN A 136 -0.98 1.53 -19.03
C GLN A 136 -1.81 1.02 -20.21
N GLY A 137 -3.01 1.57 -20.41
CA GLY A 137 -3.88 1.25 -21.55
C GLY A 137 -3.24 1.62 -22.89
N ILE A 138 -2.63 2.81 -22.98
CA ILE A 138 -1.93 3.28 -24.19
C ILE A 138 -0.74 2.38 -24.49
N ILE A 139 0.16 2.17 -23.52
CA ILE A 139 1.38 1.35 -23.69
C ILE A 139 1.01 -0.08 -24.10
N ARG A 140 0.00 -0.67 -23.44
CA ARG A 140 -0.49 -2.01 -23.78
C ARG A 140 -1.09 -2.05 -25.18
N GLY A 141 -1.85 -1.02 -25.57
CA GLY A 141 -2.43 -0.90 -26.91
C GLY A 141 -1.36 -0.80 -28.01
N GLU A 142 -0.32 0.01 -27.80
CA GLU A 142 0.82 0.14 -28.71
C GLU A 142 1.58 -1.18 -28.84
N SER A 143 1.87 -1.84 -27.73
CA SER A 143 2.54 -3.15 -27.71
C SER A 143 1.75 -4.22 -28.47
N LEU A 144 0.43 -4.32 -28.23
CA LEU A 144 -0.44 -5.26 -28.94
C LEU A 144 -0.50 -4.97 -30.44
N LYS A 145 -0.55 -3.69 -30.82
CA LYS A 145 -0.54 -3.26 -32.22
C LYS A 145 0.79 -3.63 -32.90
N LEU A 146 1.91 -3.46 -32.21
CA LEU A 146 3.23 -3.84 -32.71
C LEU A 146 3.31 -5.35 -32.94
N ILE A 147 2.90 -6.15 -31.94
CA ILE A 147 2.85 -7.62 -32.03
C ILE A 147 2.00 -8.07 -33.23
N MET A 148 0.81 -7.49 -33.39
CA MET A 148 -0.08 -7.76 -34.54
C MET A 148 0.63 -7.50 -35.88
N GLN A 149 1.36 -6.38 -36.00
CA GLN A 149 2.06 -6.01 -37.22
C GLN A 149 3.22 -6.96 -37.51
N VAL A 150 4.00 -7.33 -36.49
CA VAL A 150 5.09 -8.31 -36.62
C VAL A 150 4.54 -9.67 -37.07
N GLN A 151 3.49 -10.19 -36.43
CA GLN A 151 2.86 -11.46 -36.82
C GLN A 151 2.36 -11.42 -38.28
N LYS A 152 1.73 -10.32 -38.71
CA LYS A 152 1.25 -10.16 -40.09
C LYS A 152 2.37 -10.13 -41.13
N LYS A 153 3.48 -9.43 -40.84
CA LYS A 153 4.64 -9.35 -41.74
C LYS A 153 5.44 -10.66 -41.76
N MET A 154 5.57 -11.32 -40.61
CA MET A 154 6.18 -12.65 -40.51
C MET A 154 5.42 -13.67 -41.35
N LYS A 155 4.07 -13.65 -41.35
CA LYS A 155 3.24 -14.53 -42.21
C LYS A 155 3.46 -14.26 -43.71
N LYS A 156 3.95 -13.09 -44.10
CA LYS A 156 4.36 -12.77 -45.49
C LYS A 156 5.78 -13.23 -45.82
N GLY A 157 6.52 -13.77 -44.85
CA GLY A 157 7.91 -14.20 -45.00
C GLY A 157 8.95 -13.09 -44.83
N ASP A 158 8.56 -11.93 -44.27
CA ASP A 158 9.51 -10.83 -44.05
C ASP A 158 10.53 -11.20 -42.96
N SER A 159 11.80 -10.80 -43.16
CA SER A 159 12.88 -10.97 -42.19
C SER A 159 12.77 -9.94 -41.06
N VAL A 160 13.41 -10.22 -39.91
CA VAL A 160 13.44 -9.30 -38.75
C VAL A 160 13.94 -7.91 -39.15
N SER A 161 15.04 -7.84 -39.92
CA SER A 161 15.63 -6.59 -40.41
C SER A 161 14.64 -5.79 -41.27
N LYS A 162 13.94 -6.45 -42.19
CA LYS A 162 12.93 -5.79 -43.02
C LYS A 162 11.72 -5.30 -42.19
N ILE A 163 11.30 -6.07 -41.20
CA ILE A 163 10.18 -5.69 -40.31
C ILE A 163 10.54 -4.48 -39.47
N ALA A 164 11.76 -4.46 -38.92
CA ALA A 164 12.30 -3.33 -38.16
C ALA A 164 12.29 -2.04 -39.01
N ASP A 165 12.85 -2.11 -40.22
CA ASP A 165 12.84 -0.99 -41.17
C ASP A 165 11.41 -0.53 -41.52
N ASP A 166 10.52 -1.46 -41.85
CA ASP A 166 9.14 -1.14 -42.26
C ASP A 166 8.29 -0.52 -41.14
N LEU A 167 8.58 -0.87 -39.89
CA LEU A 167 7.86 -0.37 -38.71
C LEU A 167 8.56 0.81 -38.04
N LEU A 168 9.73 1.22 -38.53
CA LEU A 168 10.57 2.26 -37.94
C LEU A 168 10.92 1.95 -36.48
N GLU A 169 11.25 0.68 -36.23
CA GLU A 169 11.59 0.13 -34.90
C GLU A 169 12.99 -0.49 -34.95
N ASP A 170 13.65 -0.61 -33.80
CA ASP A 170 14.94 -1.29 -33.71
C ASP A 170 14.79 -2.82 -33.85
N GLU A 171 15.76 -3.48 -34.48
CA GLU A 171 15.78 -4.95 -34.57
C GLU A 171 15.74 -5.62 -33.19
N ILE A 172 16.32 -4.97 -32.17
CA ILE A 172 16.32 -5.45 -30.78
C ILE A 172 14.89 -5.48 -30.20
N THR A 173 14.03 -4.55 -30.61
CA THR A 173 12.61 -4.50 -30.20
C THR A 173 11.78 -5.56 -30.92
N ILE A 174 12.05 -5.79 -32.22
CA ILE A 174 11.29 -6.72 -33.06
C ILE A 174 11.67 -8.19 -32.80
N LEU A 175 12.96 -8.47 -32.58
CA LEU A 175 13.49 -9.83 -32.50
C LEU A 175 12.80 -10.72 -31.44
N PRO A 176 12.56 -10.26 -30.20
CA PRO A 176 11.84 -11.05 -29.18
C PRO A 176 10.42 -11.42 -29.62
N ILE A 177 9.70 -10.45 -30.20
CA ILE A 177 8.33 -10.63 -30.70
C ILE A 177 8.32 -11.65 -31.84
N TYR A 178 9.25 -11.51 -32.79
CA TYR A 178 9.37 -12.39 -33.95
C TYR A 178 9.67 -13.83 -33.54
N ASN A 179 10.59 -14.02 -32.60
CA ASN A 179 10.94 -15.35 -32.10
C ASN A 179 9.76 -16.04 -31.42
N LEU A 180 9.05 -15.33 -30.53
CA LEU A 180 7.86 -15.86 -29.87
C LEU A 180 6.75 -16.17 -30.87
N ALA A 181 6.48 -15.29 -31.82
CA ALA A 181 5.48 -15.52 -32.86
C ALA A 181 5.83 -16.73 -33.76
N LYS A 182 7.12 -16.97 -33.99
CA LYS A 182 7.60 -18.13 -34.77
C LYS A 182 7.50 -19.43 -33.99
N GLU A 183 7.79 -19.40 -32.69
CA GLU A 183 7.67 -20.56 -31.80
C GLU A 183 6.20 -20.93 -31.54
N TYR A 184 5.32 -19.93 -31.44
CA TYR A 184 3.89 -20.08 -31.16
C TYR A 184 3.02 -19.46 -32.27
N PRO A 185 2.91 -20.08 -33.45
CA PRO A 185 2.27 -19.49 -34.62
C PRO A 185 0.75 -19.32 -34.52
N ASP A 186 0.11 -20.08 -33.63
CA ASP A 186 -1.36 -20.08 -33.41
C ASP A 186 -1.79 -19.15 -32.26
N GLU A 187 -0.84 -18.55 -31.54
CA GLU A 187 -1.14 -17.67 -30.40
C GLU A 187 -1.60 -16.27 -30.82
N THR A 188 -2.50 -15.71 -30.02
CA THR A 188 -3.03 -14.35 -30.26
C THR A 188 -2.01 -13.29 -29.83
N GLU A 189 -2.24 -12.04 -30.24
CA GLU A 189 -1.39 -10.92 -29.84
C GLU A 189 -1.34 -10.75 -28.31
N LYS A 190 -2.43 -11.10 -27.63
CA LYS A 190 -2.52 -11.04 -26.17
C LYS A 190 -1.66 -12.10 -25.50
N ASP A 191 -1.62 -13.30 -26.05
CA ASP A 191 -0.83 -14.41 -25.51
C ASP A 191 0.66 -14.12 -25.67
N ILE A 192 1.07 -13.63 -26.85
CA ILE A 192 2.45 -13.17 -27.10
C ILE A 192 2.82 -12.01 -26.18
N TYR A 193 1.92 -11.04 -25.95
CA TYR A 193 2.16 -9.94 -25.01
C TYR A 193 2.37 -10.42 -23.57
N GLN A 194 1.65 -11.46 -23.14
CA GLN A 194 1.82 -12.08 -21.81
C GLN A 194 3.13 -12.87 -21.68
N ARG A 195 3.73 -13.33 -22.78
CA ARG A 195 5.03 -14.02 -22.76
C ARG A 195 6.22 -13.05 -22.74
N LEU A 196 6.00 -11.83 -23.21
CA LEU A 196 7.03 -10.78 -23.22
C LEU A 196 7.22 -10.09 -21.87
N ASN A 197 6.22 -10.13 -20.99
CA ASN A 197 6.20 -9.48 -19.68
C ASN A 197 6.07 -10.51 -18.56
#